data_AF-A0A8I3WGR6-F1
#
_entry.id   AF-A0A8I3WGR6-F1
#
_cell.length_a   1.000
_cell.length_b   1.000
_cell.length_c   1.000
_cell.angle_alpha   90.00
_cell.angle_beta   90.00
_cell.angle_gamma   90.00
#
_symmetry.space_group_name_H-M   'P 1'
#
loop_
_entity.id
_entity.type
_entity.pdbx_description
1 polymer ?
#
loop_
_entity_poly.entity_id
_entity_poly.type
_entity_poly.pdbx_seq_one_letter_code
_entity_poly.pdbx_strand_id
1 'polypeptide(L)'
;MWLHHYSLEMYQKMQSPHAKESFTPTEEHVLVVRLLLKHLHAFANSLKPEQASPSAHSHATSPLEEFKRIALAIGPWMHRSEL
;
A
#
# COMPACT_ATOMS: atom_id res chain seq x y z
N MET A 1 -21.67 -4.20 15.67
CA MET A 1 -22.04 -3.72 17.03
C MET A 1 -20.87 -2.96 17.66
N TRP A 2 -20.63 -1.71 17.25
CA TRP A 2 -19.64 -0.81 17.88
C TRP A 2 -20.28 0.45 18.48
N LEU A 3 -21.52 0.76 18.07
CA LEU A 3 -22.24 1.96 18.51
C LEU A 3 -22.84 1.86 19.92
N HIS A 4 -22.97 0.65 20.49
CA HIS A 4 -23.49 0.47 21.85
C HIS A 4 -22.48 0.82 22.96
N HIS A 5 -21.20 0.97 22.61
CA HIS A 5 -20.17 1.33 23.59
C HIS A 5 -20.11 2.84 23.85
N TYR A 6 -20.69 3.64 22.96
CA TYR A 6 -20.88 5.06 23.21
C TYR A 6 -22.17 5.25 24.01
N SER A 7 -22.03 5.38 25.33
CA SER A 7 -23.15 5.67 26.23
C SER A 7 -23.91 6.92 25.78
N LEU A 8 -25.24 6.92 25.95
CA LEU A 8 -26.08 8.10 25.75
C LEU A 8 -25.53 9.32 26.50
N GLU A 9 -24.94 9.08 27.67
CA GLU A 9 -24.27 10.09 28.49
C GLU A 9 -23.07 10.74 27.77
N MET A 10 -22.30 9.98 26.97
CA MET A 10 -21.20 10.51 26.17
C MET A 10 -21.69 11.40 25.03
N TYR A 11 -22.78 11.00 24.36
CA TYR A 11 -23.42 11.85 23.36
C TYR A 11 -23.96 13.14 23.98
N GLN A 12 -24.62 13.04 25.13
CA GLN A 12 -25.16 14.18 25.86
C GLN A 12 -24.05 15.10 26.36
N LYS A 13 -22.91 14.54 26.79
CA LYS A 13 -21.71 15.31 27.17
C LYS A 13 -21.10 16.03 25.99
N MET A 14 -20.98 15.40 24.81
CA MET A 14 -20.52 16.06 23.58
C MET A 14 -21.47 17.16 23.08
N GLN A 15 -22.77 17.02 23.34
CA GLN A 15 -23.78 18.04 23.01
C GLN A 15 -23.90 19.16 24.06
N SER A 16 -23.26 19.01 25.22
CA SER A 16 -23.27 20.04 26.27
C SER A 16 -22.67 21.35 25.76
N PRO A 17 -23.26 22.52 26.07
CA PRO A 17 -22.69 23.83 25.74
C PRO A 17 -21.24 24.00 26.22
N HIS A 18 -20.88 23.32 27.32
CA HIS A 18 -19.53 23.32 27.88
C HIS A 18 -18.54 22.45 27.11
N ALA A 19 -19.00 21.50 26.29
CA ALA A 19 -18.14 20.74 25.38
C ALA A 19 -17.86 21.49 24.08
N LYS A 20 -18.58 22.59 23.84
CA LYS A 20 -18.45 23.45 22.67
C LYS A 20 -17.46 24.59 22.94
N GLU A 21 -16.31 24.26 23.51
CA GLU A 21 -15.17 25.16 23.32
C GLU A 21 -14.91 25.22 21.81
N SER A 22 -14.88 26.43 21.25
CA SER A 22 -14.63 26.63 19.83
C SER A 22 -13.20 26.17 19.55
N PHE A 23 -13.05 24.93 19.09
CA PHE A 23 -11.78 24.47 18.56
C PHE A 23 -11.48 25.29 17.30
N THR A 24 -10.53 26.21 17.41
CA THR A 24 -9.95 26.94 16.28
C THR A 24 -8.66 26.22 15.91
N PRO A 25 -8.65 25.37 14.86
CA PRO A 25 -7.46 24.62 14.50
C PRO A 25 -6.32 25.59 14.20
N THR A 26 -5.17 25.41 14.85
CA THR A 26 -3.96 26.14 14.49
C THR A 26 -3.33 25.53 13.25
N GLU A 27 -2.39 26.25 12.64
CA GLU A 27 -1.63 25.75 11.48
C GLU A 27 -0.95 24.40 11.78
N GLU A 28 -0.35 24.25 12.96
CA GLU A 28 0.25 22.99 13.40
C GLU A 28 -0.75 21.82 13.38
N HIS A 29 -1.96 22.02 13.92
CA HIS A 29 -3.00 20.99 13.92
C HIS A 29 -3.37 20.58 12.49
N VAL A 30 -3.52 21.56 11.59
CA VAL A 30 -3.85 21.30 10.18
C VAL A 30 -2.73 20.52 9.50
N LEU A 31 -1.47 20.89 9.76
CA LEU A 31 -0.30 20.21 9.19
C LEU A 31 -0.19 18.77 9.68
N VAL A 32 -0.36 18.52 10.98
CA VAL A 32 -0.34 17.18 11.56
C VAL A 32 -1.45 16.31 10.95
N VAL A 33 -2.68 16.81 10.90
CA VAL A 33 -3.82 16.08 10.31
C VAL A 33 -3.56 15.77 8.83
N ARG A 34 -3.07 16.74 8.06
CA ARG A 34 -2.73 16.54 6.64
C ARG A 34 -1.60 15.53 6.46
N LEU A 35 -0.58 15.56 7.32
CA LEU A 35 0.54 14.63 7.26
C LEU A 35 0.11 13.19 7.58
N LEU A 36 -0.76 13.03 8.59
CA LEU A 36 -1.34 11.74 8.97
C LEU A 36 -2.20 11.18 7.86
N LEU A 37 -3.08 11.98 7.25
CA LEU A 37 -3.89 11.58 6.09
C LEU A 37 -3.01 11.16 4.91
N LYS A 38 -1.95 11.93 4.63
CA LYS A 38 -1.01 11.62 3.55
C LYS A 38 -0.29 10.28 3.79
N HIS A 39 0.16 10.03 5.03
CA HIS A 39 0.79 8.77 5.40
C HIS A 39 -0.19 7.61 5.35
N LEU A 40 -1.41 7.79 5.83
CA LEU A 40 -2.43 6.75 5.79
C LEU A 40 -2.78 6.36 4.36
N HIS A 41 -2.91 7.34 3.45
CA HIS A 41 -3.15 7.08 2.04
C HIS A 41 -1.99 6.35 1.38
N ALA A 42 -0.75 6.80 1.62
CA ALA A 42 0.45 6.13 1.10
C ALA A 42 0.56 4.70 1.62
N PHE A 43 0.34 4.49 2.92
CA PHE A 43 0.35 3.18 3.57
C PHE A 43 -0.75 2.26 3.01
N ALA A 44 -1.99 2.74 2.89
CA ALA A 44 -3.07 1.93 2.35
C ALA A 44 -2.83 1.53 0.89
N ASN A 45 -2.21 2.42 0.08
CA ASN A 45 -1.86 2.10 -1.30
C ASN A 45 -0.59 1.25 -1.42
N SER A 46 0.35 1.32 -0.49
CA SER A 46 1.51 0.42 -0.49
C SER A 46 1.11 -1.04 -0.19
N LEU A 47 -0.01 -1.23 0.49
CA LEU A 47 -0.59 -2.55 0.76
C LEU A 47 -1.38 -3.11 -0.43
N LYS A 48 -1.68 -2.29 -1.45
CA LYS A 48 -2.24 -2.80 -2.69
C LYS A 48 -1.09 -3.50 -3.43
N PRO A 49 -1.16 -4.83 -3.65
CA PRO A 49 -0.29 -5.44 -4.64
C PRO A 49 -0.58 -4.69 -5.94
N GLU A 50 0.44 -4.08 -6.54
CA GLU A 50 0.38 -3.40 -7.81
C GLU A 50 -0.05 -4.43 -8.87
N GLN A 51 -1.36 -4.64 -9.00
CA GLN A 51 -1.96 -5.21 -10.19
C GLN A 51 -1.85 -4.13 -11.25
N ALA A 52 -0.65 -3.98 -11.78
CA ALA A 52 -0.41 -3.40 -13.08
C ALA A 52 -1.37 -4.12 -14.04
N SER A 53 -2.35 -3.40 -14.58
CA SER A 53 -3.16 -3.95 -15.66
C SER A 53 -2.23 -4.36 -16.81
N PRO A 54 -2.47 -5.51 -17.45
CA PRO A 54 -1.55 -6.13 -18.38
C PRO A 54 -1.64 -5.44 -19.73
N SER A 55 -0.86 -4.38 -19.93
CA SER A 55 -0.58 -3.88 -21.28
C SER A 55 0.78 -4.42 -21.72
N ALA A 56 0.74 -5.61 -22.29
CA ALA A 56 1.75 -6.21 -23.17
C ALA A 56 3.18 -6.34 -22.61
N HIS A 57 3.42 -7.32 -21.73
CA HIS A 57 4.45 -8.36 -21.93
C HIS A 57 4.38 -9.35 -20.76
N SER A 58 3.59 -10.41 -20.92
CA SER A 58 3.71 -11.62 -20.09
C SER A 58 5.06 -12.27 -20.36
N HIS A 59 6.15 -11.74 -19.82
CA HIS A 59 7.44 -12.42 -19.74
C HIS A 59 8.35 -11.68 -18.74
N ALA A 60 7.90 -11.57 -17.48
CA ALA A 60 8.85 -11.70 -16.39
C ALA A 60 9.22 -13.20 -16.35
N THR A 61 10.14 -13.61 -17.21
CA THR A 61 10.75 -14.93 -17.06
C THR A 61 11.44 -14.93 -15.72
N SER A 62 10.94 -15.75 -14.80
CA SER A 62 11.59 -16.05 -13.53
C SER A 62 13.10 -16.23 -13.80
N PRO A 63 14.01 -15.69 -12.97
CA PRO A 63 15.46 -15.84 -13.17
C PRO A 63 15.90 -17.28 -13.44
N LEU A 64 15.16 -18.25 -12.88
CA LEU A 64 15.36 -19.68 -13.10
C LEU A 64 15.03 -20.14 -14.54
N GLU A 65 14.00 -19.56 -15.15
CA GLU A 65 13.59 -19.87 -16.53
C GLU A 65 14.54 -19.27 -17.55
N GLU A 66 15.12 -18.10 -17.25
CA GLU A 66 16.20 -17.52 -18.05
C GLU A 66 17.48 -18.37 -17.94
N PHE A 67 17.84 -18.79 -16.74
CA PHE A 67 18.96 -19.72 -16.53
C PHE A 67 18.76 -21.04 -17.29
N LYS A 68 17.56 -21.62 -17.25
CA LYS A 68 17.23 -22.86 -17.96
C LYS A 68 17.30 -22.69 -19.48
N ARG A 69 16.84 -21.56 -20.02
CA ARG A 69 16.98 -21.24 -21.45
C ARG A 69 18.42 -21.02 -21.85
N ILE A 70 19.20 -20.31 -21.04
CA ILE A 70 20.63 -20.10 -21.30
C ILE A 70 21.35 -21.45 -21.31
N ALA A 71 21.09 -22.33 -20.34
CA ALA A 71 21.63 -23.69 -20.29
C ALA A 71 21.23 -24.55 -21.51
N LEU A 72 19.99 -24.43 -21.98
CA LEU A 72 19.51 -25.12 -23.19
C LEU A 72 20.03 -24.49 -24.49
N ALA A 73 20.33 -23.18 -24.50
CA ALA A 73 20.86 -22.47 -25.66
C ALA A 73 22.39 -22.68 -25.82
N ILE A 74 23.11 -22.82 -24.72
CA ILE A 74 24.54 -23.19 -24.72
C ILE A 74 24.76 -24.71 -24.81
N GLY A 75 23.76 -25.53 -24.47
CA GLY A 75 23.83 -27.00 -24.60
C GLY A 75 24.22 -27.49 -26.01
N PRO A 76 23.66 -26.94 -27.11
CA PRO A 76 24.05 -27.30 -28.48
C PRO A 76 25.44 -26.81 -28.89
N TRP A 77 25.95 -25.76 -28.24
CA TRP A 77 27.26 -25.18 -28.54
C TRP A 77 28.41 -25.85 -27.78
N MET A 78 28.11 -26.60 -26.72
CA MET A 78 29.13 -27.31 -25.93
C MET A 78 29.44 -28.73 -26.43
N HIS A 79 28.85 -29.18 -27.55
CA HIS A 79 29.21 -30.44 -28.23
C HIS A 79 29.81 -30.19 -29.64
N ARG A 80 30.28 -28.97 -29.92
CA ARG A 80 30.94 -28.66 -31.19
C ARG A 80 32.23 -27.85 -30.98
N SER A 81 33.08 -28.34 -30.09
CA SER A 81 34.47 -27.84 -29.94
C SER A 81 35.45 -28.99 -29.67
N GLU A 82 35.17 -30.20 -30.14
CA GLU A 82 36.11 -31.32 -30.15
C GLU A 82 36.05 -32.05 -31.49
N LEU A 83 36.53 -31.39 -32.55
CA LEU A 83 37.20 -32.00 -33.73
C LEU A 83 38.10 -30.94 -34.37
#